data_AF-A0A1E8FU88-F1
#
_entry.id   AF-A0A1E8FU88-F1
#
_cell.length_a   1.000
_cell.length_b   1.000
_cell.length_c   1.000
_cell.angle_alpha   90.00
_cell.angle_beta   90.00
_cell.angle_gamma   90.00
#
_symmetry.space_group_name_H-M   'P 1'
#
loop_
_entity.id
_entity.type
_entity.pdbx_description
1 polymer ?
#
loop_
_entity_poly.entity_id
_entity_poly.type
_entity_poly.pdbx_seq_one_letter_code
_entity_poly.pdbx_strand_id
1 'polypeptide(L)'
;MTSLTPRPASQGVSRIPEGFSRSEGKGLQRAQNAEIARGLVSGARVAAAGYVAATGMHLTAMLSREAEFQSNGDPQAKARLDFIADSFAEGAAFEVRRLLR
;
A
#
# COMPACT_ATOMS: atom_id res chain seq x y z
N MET A 1 19.62 21.49 -6.82
CA MET A 1 18.39 20.78 -6.41
C MET A 1 18.81 19.65 -5.49
N THR A 2 18.57 19.86 -4.21
CA THR A 2 19.06 19.04 -3.09
C THR A 2 18.30 17.72 -3.04
N SER A 3 19.00 16.60 -2.87
CA SER A 3 18.46 15.23 -2.90
C SER A 3 17.29 15.05 -1.92
N LEU A 4 16.08 14.82 -2.46
CA LEU A 4 14.82 14.70 -1.71
C LEU A 4 14.47 13.27 -1.26
N THR A 5 15.42 12.34 -1.28
CA THR A 5 15.25 11.06 -0.61
C THR A 5 16.27 10.97 0.51
N PRO A 6 15.86 11.12 1.78
CA PRO A 6 16.72 10.80 2.90
C PRO A 6 17.09 9.33 2.73
N ARG A 7 18.35 9.06 2.37
CA ARG A 7 18.92 7.73 2.56
C ARG A 7 18.79 7.48 4.06
N PRO A 8 18.12 6.40 4.53
CA PRO A 8 18.14 6.10 5.95
C PRO A 8 19.62 5.94 6.28
N ALA A 9 20.15 6.90 7.02
CA ALA A 9 21.51 6.85 7.51
C ALA A 9 21.67 5.48 8.16
N SER A 10 22.82 4.85 7.93
CA SER A 10 23.24 3.59 8.51
C SER A 10 23.43 3.67 10.04
N GLN A 11 22.50 4.30 10.75
CA GLN A 11 22.35 4.20 12.18
C GLN A 11 21.55 2.93 12.44
N GLY A 12 22.23 1.79 12.24
CA GLY A 12 21.83 0.59 12.94
C GLY A 12 22.00 0.89 14.43
N VAL A 13 20.93 1.33 15.08
CA VAL A 13 20.88 1.47 16.54
C VAL A 13 20.76 0.07 17.14
N SER A 14 21.75 -0.78 16.85
CA SER A 14 21.95 -2.01 17.59
C SER A 14 22.78 -1.64 18.81
N ARG A 15 22.14 -1.04 19.82
CA ARG A 15 22.72 -1.04 21.15
C ARG A 15 22.69 -2.50 21.62
N ILE A 16 23.82 -3.19 21.46
CA ILE A 16 24.01 -4.52 22.03
C ILE A 16 23.82 -4.33 23.54
N PRO A 17 22.85 -5.00 24.18
CA PRO A 17 22.63 -4.86 25.61
C PRO A 17 23.88 -5.23 26.40
N GLU A 18 24.09 -4.53 27.53
CA GLU A 18 25.17 -4.88 28.45
C GLU A 18 25.01 -6.32 28.93
N GLY A 19 26.11 -7.09 28.93
CA GLY A 19 26.11 -8.51 29.30
C GLY A 19 26.05 -9.51 28.14
N PHE A 20 25.81 -9.07 26.91
CA PHE A 20 25.91 -9.94 25.74
C PHE A 20 27.36 -10.23 25.38
N SER A 21 27.68 -11.50 25.10
CA SER A 21 28.93 -11.86 24.45
C SER A 21 28.99 -11.29 23.03
N ARG A 22 30.21 -11.20 22.48
CA ARG A 22 30.43 -10.76 21.09
C ARG A 22 29.64 -11.59 20.07
N SER A 23 29.42 -12.88 20.36
CA SER A 23 28.67 -13.80 19.50
C SER A 23 27.17 -13.51 19.53
N GLU A 24 26.61 -13.29 20.72
CA GLU A 24 25.20 -12.96 20.93
C GLU A 24 24.89 -11.57 20.35
N GLY A 25 25.78 -10.60 20.52
CA GLY A 25 25.64 -9.27 19.93
C GLY A 25 25.57 -9.30 18.40
N LYS A 26 26.41 -10.12 17.74
CA LYS A 26 26.33 -10.34 16.29
C LYS A 26 25.03 -11.04 15.87
N GLY A 27 24.57 -12.02 16.66
CA GLY A 27 23.29 -12.69 16.44
C GLY A 27 22.11 -11.71 16.50
N LEU A 28 22.07 -10.89 17.55
CA LEU A 28 21.07 -9.86 17.75
C LEU A 28 21.06 -8.83 16.61
N GLN A 29 22.23 -8.33 16.22
CA GLN A 29 22.33 -7.36 15.14
C GLN A 29 21.79 -7.92 13.81
N ARG A 30 22.05 -9.19 13.50
CA ARG A 30 21.48 -9.85 12.32
C ARG A 30 19.95 -9.94 12.40
N ALA A 31 19.41 -10.31 13.56
CA ALA A 31 17.97 -10.38 13.77
C ALA A 31 17.29 -9.02 13.63
N GLN A 32 17.89 -7.97 14.21
CA GLN A 32 17.40 -6.58 14.09
C GLN A 32 17.43 -6.09 12.64
N ASN A 33 18.52 -6.35 11.91
CA ASN A 33 18.60 -5.97 10.51
C ASN A 33 17.54 -6.70 9.66
N ALA A 34 17.31 -7.99 9.93
CA ALA A 34 16.25 -8.74 9.27
C ALA A 34 14.86 -8.15 9.58
N GLU A 35 14.61 -7.76 10.82
CA GLU A 35 13.34 -7.13 11.21
C GLU A 35 13.14 -5.76 10.56
N ILE A 36 14.17 -4.92 10.53
CA ILE A 36 14.12 -3.62 9.83
C ILE A 36 13.81 -3.83 8.35
N ALA A 37 14.48 -4.80 7.70
CA ALA A 37 14.23 -5.11 6.30
C ALA A 37 12.78 -5.58 6.07
N ARG A 38 12.25 -6.44 6.95
CA ARG A 38 10.83 -6.84 6.92
C ARG A 38 9.89 -5.64 7.09
N GLY A 39 10.18 -4.75 8.03
CA GLY A 39 9.42 -3.53 8.29
C GLY A 39 9.39 -2.59 7.08
N LEU A 40 10.52 -2.41 6.39
CA LEU A 40 10.59 -1.59 5.17
C LEU A 40 9.71 -2.15 4.04
N VAL A 41 9.75 -3.47 3.82
CA VAL A 41 8.92 -4.12 2.80
C VAL A 41 7.43 -4.01 3.16
N SER A 42 7.09 -4.28 4.42
CA SER A 42 5.71 -4.16 4.92
C SER A 42 5.17 -2.73 4.80
N GLY A 43 5.96 -1.74 5.22
CA GLY A 43 5.59 -0.32 5.11
C GLY A 43 5.39 0.12 3.65
N ALA A 44 6.27 -0.30 2.74
CA ALA A 44 6.13 0.00 1.32
C ALA A 44 4.85 -0.62 0.71
N ARG A 45 4.49 -1.84 1.12
CA ARG A 45 3.25 -2.50 0.73
C ARG A 45 2.01 -1.75 1.21
N VAL A 46 2.00 -1.32 2.46
CA VAL A 46 0.90 -0.52 3.03
C VAL A 46 0.76 0.82 2.29
N ALA A 47 1.87 1.51 2.03
CA ALA A 47 1.84 2.76 1.27
C ALA A 47 1.28 2.56 -0.14
N ALA A 48 1.75 1.53 -0.86
CA ALA A 48 1.25 1.18 -2.19
C ALA A 48 -0.26 0.84 -2.16
N ALA A 49 -0.70 0.04 -1.18
CA ALA A 49 -2.11 -0.29 -1.00
C ALA A 49 -2.95 0.96 -0.73
N GLY A 50 -2.45 1.90 0.07
CA GLY A 50 -3.08 3.19 0.32
C GLY A 50 -3.27 4.04 -0.94
N TYR A 51 -2.24 4.11 -1.81
CA TYR A 51 -2.35 4.79 -3.10
C TYR A 51 -3.41 4.15 -4.00
N VAL A 52 -3.39 2.82 -4.14
CA VAL A 52 -4.38 2.10 -4.97
C VAL A 52 -5.79 2.31 -4.42
N ALA A 53 -5.98 2.25 -3.09
CA ALA A 53 -7.28 2.48 -2.48
C ALA A 53 -7.78 3.90 -2.74
N ALA A 54 -6.95 4.92 -2.54
CA ALA A 54 -7.32 6.32 -2.75
C ALA A 54 -7.69 6.59 -4.22
N THR A 55 -6.86 6.15 -5.16
CA THR A 55 -7.13 6.29 -6.59
C THR A 55 -8.36 5.48 -7.02
N GLY A 56 -8.49 4.24 -6.54
CA GLY A 56 -9.63 3.37 -6.82
C GLY A 56 -10.95 3.98 -6.36
N MET A 57 -11.00 4.52 -5.13
CA MET A 57 -12.19 5.23 -4.62
C MET A 57 -12.53 6.45 -5.47
N HIS A 58 -11.53 7.26 -5.83
CA HIS A 58 -11.74 8.47 -6.62
C HIS A 58 -12.29 8.14 -8.02
N LEU A 59 -11.66 7.19 -8.72
CA LEU A 59 -12.07 6.78 -10.06
C LEU A 59 -13.43 6.08 -10.05
N THR A 60 -13.71 5.23 -9.06
CA THR A 60 -15.04 4.61 -8.91
C THR A 60 -16.12 5.68 -8.76
N ALA A 61 -15.89 6.69 -7.91
CA ALA A 61 -16.85 7.78 -7.75
C ALA A 61 -17.05 8.62 -9.02
N MET A 62 -16.03 8.76 -9.87
CA MET A 62 -16.17 9.40 -11.18
C MET A 62 -16.99 8.53 -12.13
N LEU A 63 -16.69 7.23 -12.21
CA LEU A 63 -17.42 6.29 -13.06
C LEU A 63 -18.90 6.21 -12.68
N SER A 64 -19.25 6.21 -11.39
CA SER A 64 -20.64 6.20 -10.95
C SER A 64 -21.40 7.46 -11.37
N ARG A 65 -20.76 8.64 -11.32
CA ARG A 65 -21.38 9.90 -11.81
C ARG A 65 -21.53 9.87 -13.33
N GLU A 66 -20.54 9.35 -14.04
CA GLU A 66 -20.60 9.20 -15.50
C GLU A 66 -21.73 8.23 -15.91
N ALA A 67 -21.89 7.13 -15.16
CA ALA A 67 -22.98 6.18 -15.37
C ALA A 67 -24.36 6.85 -15.23
N GLU A 68 -24.53 7.72 -14.23
CA GLU A 68 -25.75 8.51 -14.03
C GLU A 68 -26.01 9.50 -15.18
N PHE A 69 -24.97 10.18 -15.65
CA PHE A 69 -25.08 11.10 -16.77
C PHE A 69 -25.42 10.37 -18.09
N GLN A 70 -24.66 9.33 -18.42
CA GLN A 70 -24.76 8.61 -19.70
C GLN A 70 -26.01 7.75 -19.81
N SER A 71 -26.57 7.29 -18.69
CA SER A 71 -27.83 6.55 -18.74
C SER A 71 -29.01 7.44 -19.14
N ASN A 72 -28.92 8.77 -18.98
CA ASN A 72 -29.94 9.73 -19.37
C ASN A 72 -31.36 9.32 -18.91
N GLY A 73 -31.47 8.80 -17.70
CA GLY A 73 -32.73 8.30 -17.12
C GLY A 73 -33.19 6.91 -17.57
N ASP A 74 -32.53 6.22 -18.52
CA ASP A 74 -32.82 4.83 -18.87
C ASP A 74 -32.32 3.87 -17.76
N PRO A 75 -33.22 3.17 -17.05
CA PRO A 75 -32.83 2.25 -15.98
C PRO A 75 -32.00 1.05 -16.47
N GLN A 76 -32.22 0.57 -17.70
CA GLN A 76 -31.47 -0.56 -18.25
C GLN A 76 -30.06 -0.16 -18.67
N ALA A 77 -29.89 1.05 -19.19
CA ALA A 77 -28.57 1.61 -19.46
C ALA A 77 -27.82 1.84 -18.14
N LYS A 78 -28.48 2.43 -17.14
CA LYS A 78 -27.91 2.69 -15.81
C LYS A 78 -27.39 1.40 -15.16
N ALA A 79 -28.20 0.34 -15.13
CA ALA A 79 -27.80 -0.94 -14.54
C ALA A 79 -26.54 -1.54 -15.21
N ARG A 80 -26.42 -1.41 -16.54
CA ARG A 80 -25.24 -1.90 -17.29
C ARG A 80 -23.99 -1.07 -17.00
N LEU A 81 -24.13 0.26 -16.88
CA LEU A 81 -23.03 1.15 -16.57
C LEU A 81 -22.57 1.01 -15.11
N ASP A 82 -23.51 0.86 -14.18
CA ASP A 82 -23.21 0.59 -12.77
C ASP A 82 -22.44 -0.71 -12.60
N PHE A 83 -22.83 -1.78 -13.32
CA PHE A 83 -22.09 -3.04 -13.31
C PHE A 83 -20.60 -2.85 -13.69
N ILE A 84 -20.30 -1.96 -14.63
CA ILE A 84 -18.90 -1.65 -15.02
C ILE A 84 -18.17 -0.91 -13.89
N ALA A 85 -18.82 0.10 -13.29
CA ALA A 85 -18.25 0.86 -12.17
C ALA A 85 -17.98 -0.05 -10.96
N ASP A 86 -18.93 -0.95 -10.63
CA ASP A 86 -18.81 -1.91 -9.55
C ASP A 86 -17.70 -2.92 -9.82
N SER A 87 -17.61 -3.45 -11.05
CA SER A 87 -16.51 -4.34 -11.46
C SER A 87 -15.13 -3.69 -11.29
N PHE A 88 -15.02 -2.40 -11.64
CA PHE A 88 -13.79 -1.64 -11.41
C PHE A 88 -13.47 -1.50 -9.91
N ALA A 89 -14.48 -1.16 -9.09
CA ALA A 89 -14.33 -1.03 -7.65
C ALA A 89 -13.87 -2.35 -7.00
N GLU A 90 -14.46 -3.47 -7.40
CA GLU A 90 -14.06 -4.80 -6.95
C GLU A 90 -12.62 -5.14 -7.34
N GLY A 91 -12.21 -4.81 -8.57
CA GLY A 91 -10.84 -4.97 -9.05
C GLY A 91 -9.84 -4.15 -8.24
N ALA A 92 -10.15 -2.88 -7.98
CA ALA A 92 -9.31 -2.01 -7.13
C ALA A 92 -9.20 -2.57 -5.70
N ALA A 93 -10.31 -3.02 -5.12
CA ALA A 93 -10.33 -3.65 -3.79
C ALA A 93 -9.51 -4.96 -3.77
N PHE A 94 -9.52 -5.74 -4.85
CA PHE A 94 -8.70 -6.93 -4.98
C PHE A 94 -7.20 -6.59 -4.97
N GLU A 95 -6.77 -5.56 -5.70
CA GLU A 95 -5.37 -5.13 -5.71
C GLU A 95 -4.89 -4.64 -4.34
N VAL A 96 -5.74 -3.90 -3.61
CA VAL A 96 -5.45 -3.52 -2.22
C VAL A 96 -5.21 -4.77 -1.35
N ARG A 97 -6.09 -5.77 -1.43
CA ARG A 97 -5.91 -7.03 -0.69
C ARG A 97 -4.65 -7.77 -1.10
N ARG A 98 -4.28 -7.74 -2.39
CA ARG A 98 -3.06 -8.39 -2.90
C ARG A 98 -1.80 -7.74 -2.36
N LEU A 99 -1.78 -6.42 -2.24
CA LEU A 99 -0.63 -5.66 -1.73
C LEU A 99 -0.42 -5.84 -0.22
N LEU A 100 -1.50 -6.11 0.54
CA LEU A 100 -1.45 -6.30 2.00
C LEU A 100 -1.16 -7.74 2.45
N ARG A 101 -1.09 -8.71 1.52
CA ARG A 101 -0.62 -10.08 1.77
C ARG A 101 0.91 -10.14 1.71
#